data_AF-A0AA88HQK7-F1
#
_entry.id   AF-A0AA88HQK7-F1
#
_cell.length_a   1.000
_cell.length_b   1.000
_cell.length_c   1.000
_cell.angle_alpha   90.00
_cell.angle_beta   90.00
_cell.angle_gamma   90.00
#
_symmetry.space_group_name_H-M   'P 1'
#
loop_
_entity.id
_entity.type
_entity.pdbx_description
1 polymer ?
#
loop_
_entity_poly.entity_id
_entity_poly.type
_entity_poly.pdbx_seq_one_letter_code
_entity_poly.pdbx_strand_id
1 'polypeptide(L)'
;MVIRETINFFHFSAKRSAILKTYTAPNLKGLCETRWVERHDAIQISKQLIVPIFKALEEIETDGDSVTLSKARSLLNNILSFDYIVTLIEMDFFPGYTLNLSKLLHSENIDMVMCIQCIESVTEMFKEIRNSAEGRFHQLFLEATRLCRELEVTLVMPRKRNLFKIPSDIPAEKHIEFYYRVSIFLPFVDQLIQSLESRFTKHKVTLKGLSGILPSFVVKQPSSDLKELIKLYASDLTSPDSAVMAELELWRAKWLKVVPSLFPKTAVQSLAECERGIFPNIHKLLSIFCVYPTSTACVERSFSSMKRIKTYLRSRMSEDRLNGLALLNIHRDVLVSVDEILEKFAISSARRRCTTIYIKEGIQVRDLSFHHDYYPWVKSVLVSIINKGKPLLIGCLYKSLSRPGILASYQALIQLAEQASNDDNQNFILLGELNLLDLKYVEDL
;
A
#
# COMPACT_ATOMS: atom_id res chain seq x y z
N MET A 1 23.83 5.71 5.16
CA MET A 1 24.28 6.19 3.83
C MET A 1 25.47 5.39 3.34
N VAL A 2 26.55 5.30 4.12
CA VAL A 2 27.78 4.55 3.81
C VAL A 2 27.50 3.10 3.40
N ILE A 3 26.74 2.33 4.20
CA ILE A 3 26.38 0.93 3.86
C ILE A 3 25.77 0.81 2.45
N ARG A 4 24.85 1.70 2.08
CA ARG A 4 24.21 1.71 0.74
C ARG A 4 25.22 2.01 -0.35
N GLU A 5 26.12 2.96 -0.13
CA GLU A 5 27.17 3.29 -1.10
C GLU A 5 28.17 2.15 -1.26
N THR A 6 28.57 1.49 -0.16
CA THR A 6 29.44 0.31 -0.19
C THR A 6 28.80 -0.83 -0.96
N ILE A 7 27.54 -1.16 -0.65
CA ILE A 7 26.78 -2.21 -1.36
C ILE A 7 26.69 -1.88 -2.86
N ASN A 8 26.32 -0.65 -3.21
CA ASN A 8 26.21 -0.23 -4.59
C ASN A 8 27.57 -0.25 -5.31
N PHE A 9 28.64 0.15 -4.62
CA PHE A 9 29.99 0.12 -5.17
C PHE A 9 30.35 -1.29 -5.64
N PHE A 10 30.15 -2.32 -4.81
CA PHE A 10 30.41 -3.69 -5.23
C PHE A 10 29.45 -4.19 -6.32
N HIS A 11 28.14 -3.96 -6.18
CA HIS A 11 27.14 -4.47 -7.15
C HIS A 11 27.21 -3.85 -8.54
N PHE A 12 27.66 -2.59 -8.67
CA PHE A 12 27.75 -1.93 -9.97
C PHE A 12 28.91 -2.43 -10.85
N SER A 13 29.80 -3.30 -10.35
CA SER A 13 30.90 -3.86 -11.14
C SER A 13 31.12 -5.33 -10.83
N ALA A 14 31.05 -6.16 -11.87
CA ALA A 14 31.36 -7.58 -11.77
C ALA A 14 32.80 -7.84 -11.28
N LYS A 15 33.77 -6.99 -11.69
CA LYS A 15 35.16 -7.09 -11.23
C LYS A 15 35.26 -6.87 -9.72
N ARG A 16 34.63 -5.79 -9.20
CA ARG A 16 34.64 -5.47 -7.77
C ARG A 16 33.90 -6.53 -6.95
N SER A 17 32.77 -7.02 -7.46
CA SER A 17 32.04 -8.13 -6.85
C SER A 17 32.86 -9.43 -6.81
N ALA A 18 33.67 -9.70 -7.85
CA ALA A 18 34.56 -10.86 -7.87
C ALA A 18 35.68 -10.73 -6.82
N ILE A 19 36.27 -9.54 -6.67
CA ILE A 19 37.26 -9.27 -5.61
C ILE A 19 36.63 -9.49 -4.23
N LEU A 20 35.43 -8.96 -3.96
CA LEU A 20 34.79 -9.21 -2.66
C LEU A 20 34.56 -10.71 -2.39
N LYS A 21 34.23 -11.49 -3.43
CA LYS A 21 34.02 -12.93 -3.32
C LYS A 21 35.28 -13.74 -3.00
N THR A 22 36.48 -13.18 -3.17
CA THR A 22 37.71 -13.86 -2.72
C THR A 22 37.81 -13.87 -1.20
N TYR A 23 37.22 -12.87 -0.53
CA TYR A 23 37.26 -12.71 0.93
C TYR A 23 36.02 -13.26 1.65
N THR A 24 34.92 -13.50 0.93
CA THR A 24 33.67 -13.99 1.53
C THR A 24 32.81 -14.81 0.58
N ALA A 25 32.19 -15.87 1.10
CA ALA A 25 31.22 -16.70 0.39
C ALA A 25 29.80 -16.08 0.31
N PRO A 26 29.20 -15.52 1.39
CA PRO A 26 27.91 -14.84 1.30
C PRO A 26 27.98 -13.54 0.50
N ASN A 27 26.95 -13.30 -0.33
CA ASN A 27 26.82 -12.06 -1.09
C ASN A 27 26.30 -10.91 -0.21
N LEU A 28 26.73 -9.67 -0.51
CA LEU A 28 26.14 -8.48 0.09
C LEU A 28 24.68 -8.33 -0.30
N LYS A 29 23.81 -8.26 0.70
CA LYS A 29 22.37 -8.04 0.49
C LYS A 29 22.11 -6.56 0.21
N GLY A 30 21.29 -6.29 -0.82
CA GLY A 30 20.85 -4.93 -1.13
C GLY A 30 20.03 -4.32 0.00
N LEU A 31 20.24 -3.02 0.27
CA LEU A 31 19.37 -2.26 1.17
C LEU A 31 18.03 -1.99 0.49
N CYS A 32 16.99 -2.70 0.91
CA CYS A 32 15.64 -2.48 0.39
C CYS A 32 15.10 -1.13 0.85
N GLU A 33 14.63 -0.30 -0.08
CA GLU A 33 14.07 1.01 0.26
C GLU A 33 12.72 0.90 0.97
N THR A 34 11.94 -0.14 0.72
CA THR A 34 10.55 -0.21 1.18
C THR A 34 10.33 -1.24 2.30
N ARG A 35 11.15 -2.29 2.40
CA ARG A 35 10.95 -3.36 3.40
C ARG A 35 11.88 -3.20 4.61
N TRP A 36 11.31 -2.83 5.74
CA TRP A 36 12.04 -2.64 7.00
C TRP A 36 12.81 -3.90 7.45
N VAL A 37 12.20 -5.08 7.30
CA VAL A 37 12.83 -6.37 7.65
C VAL A 37 14.06 -6.65 6.80
N GLU A 38 14.01 -6.38 5.49
CA GLU A 38 15.16 -6.61 4.59
C GLU A 38 16.30 -5.62 4.87
N ARG A 39 16.02 -4.43 5.43
CA ARG A 39 17.06 -3.50 5.88
C ARG A 39 17.82 -4.04 7.09
N HIS A 40 17.13 -4.73 8.01
CA HIS A 40 17.78 -5.36 9.16
C HIS A 40 18.78 -6.42 8.70
N ASP A 41 18.34 -7.35 7.83
CA ASP A 41 19.23 -8.39 7.28
C ASP A 41 20.45 -7.77 6.56
N ALA A 42 20.23 -6.69 5.79
CA ALA A 42 21.32 -6.02 5.09
C ALA A 42 22.35 -5.39 6.05
N ILE A 43 21.90 -4.79 7.15
CA ILE A 43 22.80 -4.23 8.19
C ILE A 43 23.56 -5.35 8.88
N GLN A 44 22.88 -6.41 9.30
CA GLN A 44 23.49 -7.55 9.98
C GLN A 44 24.55 -8.24 9.10
N ILE A 45 24.24 -8.49 7.82
CA ILE A 45 25.21 -9.04 6.86
C ILE A 45 26.37 -8.05 6.65
N SER A 46 26.10 -6.74 6.56
CA SER A 46 27.16 -5.74 6.38
C SER A 46 28.12 -5.70 7.59
N LYS A 47 27.60 -5.87 8.80
CA LYS A 47 28.42 -5.99 10.03
C LYS A 47 29.25 -7.27 10.03
N GLN A 48 28.66 -8.41 9.68
CA GLN A 48 29.38 -9.69 9.59
C GLN A 48 30.50 -9.65 8.54
N LEU A 49 30.27 -8.95 7.43
CA LEU A 49 31.19 -8.88 6.31
C LEU A 49 32.11 -7.66 6.36
N ILE A 50 32.16 -6.93 7.47
CA ILE A 50 32.93 -5.68 7.52
C ILE A 50 34.43 -5.88 7.30
N VAL A 51 35.01 -6.95 7.85
CA VAL A 51 36.43 -7.31 7.65
C VAL A 51 36.70 -7.75 6.19
N PRO A 52 35.91 -8.67 5.59
CA PRO A 52 36.01 -8.95 4.15
C PRO A 52 35.84 -7.72 3.25
N ILE A 53 34.88 -6.84 3.56
CA ILE A 53 34.64 -5.59 2.82
C ILE A 53 35.87 -4.70 2.90
N PHE A 54 36.46 -4.56 4.08
CA PHE A 54 37.66 -3.77 4.31
C PHE A 54 38.83 -4.27 3.45
N LYS A 55 39.17 -5.57 3.53
CA LYS A 55 40.25 -6.18 2.72
C LYS A 55 40.02 -6.02 1.21
N ALA A 56 38.78 -6.20 0.76
CA ALA A 56 38.43 -6.00 -0.63
C ALA A 56 38.58 -4.53 -1.08
N LEU A 57 38.28 -3.56 -0.21
CA LEU A 57 38.48 -2.14 -0.51
C LEU A 57 39.97 -1.76 -0.54
N GLU A 58 40.80 -2.35 0.33
CA GLU A 58 42.26 -2.17 0.30
C GLU A 58 42.86 -2.67 -1.01
N GLU A 59 42.49 -3.88 -1.46
CA GLU A 59 42.93 -4.42 -2.76
C GLU A 59 42.46 -3.56 -3.94
N ILE A 60 41.24 -3.03 -3.87
CA ILE A 60 40.73 -2.13 -4.91
C ILE A 60 41.45 -0.78 -4.91
N GLU A 61 41.92 -0.28 -3.75
CA GLU A 61 42.72 0.94 -3.65
C GLU A 61 44.12 0.78 -4.27
N THR A 62 44.63 -0.44 -4.46
CA THR A 62 45.92 -0.67 -5.12
C THR A 62 45.81 -0.83 -6.64
N ASP A 63 44.73 -1.45 -7.14
CA ASP A 63 44.61 -1.92 -8.55
C ASP A 63 43.44 -1.31 -9.36
N GLY A 64 42.83 -0.23 -8.86
CA GLY A 64 41.66 0.43 -9.48
C GLY A 64 41.98 1.51 -10.52
N ASP A 65 40.97 1.88 -11.32
CA ASP A 65 40.99 3.12 -12.12
C ASP A 65 40.82 4.36 -11.23
N SER A 66 41.31 5.54 -11.66
CA SER A 66 41.37 6.77 -10.84
C SER A 66 40.06 7.12 -10.10
N VAL A 67 38.90 6.92 -10.74
CA VAL A 67 37.59 7.20 -10.13
C VAL A 67 37.23 6.14 -9.10
N THR A 68 37.42 4.86 -9.42
CA THR A 68 37.21 3.76 -8.49
C THR A 68 38.14 3.85 -7.28
N LEU A 69 39.40 4.23 -7.48
CA LEU A 69 40.39 4.46 -6.41
C LEU A 69 39.92 5.53 -5.43
N SER A 70 39.52 6.70 -5.95
CA SER A 70 39.04 7.80 -5.10
C SER A 70 37.79 7.40 -4.29
N LYS A 71 36.86 6.68 -4.93
CA LYS A 71 35.64 6.20 -4.27
C LYS A 71 35.95 5.11 -3.23
N ALA A 72 36.84 4.17 -3.54
CA ALA A 72 37.28 3.11 -2.62
C ALA A 72 37.95 3.69 -1.38
N ARG A 73 38.93 4.59 -1.57
CA ARG A 73 39.61 5.31 -0.48
C ARG A 73 38.62 6.08 0.40
N SER A 74 37.65 6.76 -0.22
CA SER A 74 36.62 7.48 0.55
C SER A 74 35.75 6.52 1.40
N LEU A 75 35.35 5.38 0.85
CA LEU A 75 34.59 4.37 1.59
C LEU A 75 35.43 3.73 2.71
N LEU A 76 36.70 3.46 2.45
CA LEU A 76 37.64 2.90 3.42
C LEU A 76 37.86 3.84 4.60
N ASN A 77 38.12 5.13 4.35
CA ASN A 77 38.22 6.15 5.39
C ASN A 77 36.94 6.27 6.24
N ASN A 78 35.76 6.10 5.64
CA ASN A 78 34.50 6.10 6.37
C ASN A 78 34.33 4.83 7.22
N ILE A 79 34.72 3.66 6.72
CA ILE A 79 34.60 2.39 7.45
C ILE A 79 35.57 2.32 8.63
N LEU A 80 36.77 2.87 8.46
CA LEU A 80 37.80 2.97 9.51
C LEU A 80 37.51 4.06 10.56
N SER A 81 36.42 4.81 10.42
CA SER A 81 36.00 5.76 11.44
C SER A 81 35.33 5.04 12.61
N PHE A 82 35.72 5.39 13.84
CA PHE A 82 35.03 4.89 15.03
C PHE A 82 33.55 5.34 15.08
N ASP A 83 33.22 6.52 14.55
CA ASP A 83 31.83 7.00 14.44
C ASP A 83 30.99 5.99 13.64
N TYR A 84 31.54 5.50 12.53
CA TYR A 84 30.87 4.51 11.68
C TYR A 84 30.70 3.17 12.40
N ILE A 85 31.76 2.69 13.07
CA ILE A 85 31.75 1.40 13.76
C ILE A 85 30.74 1.37 14.90
N VAL A 86 30.71 2.41 15.75
CA VAL A 86 29.73 2.54 16.84
C VAL A 86 28.32 2.60 16.26
N THR A 87 28.10 3.43 15.24
CA THR A 87 26.78 3.54 14.60
C THR A 87 26.34 2.21 13.98
N LEU A 88 27.25 1.44 13.36
CA LEU A 88 26.95 0.15 12.78
C LEU A 88 26.52 -0.87 13.83
N ILE A 89 27.18 -0.89 14.99
CA ILE A 89 26.85 -1.78 16.10
C ILE A 89 25.50 -1.40 16.72
N GLU A 90 25.24 -0.12 16.93
CA GLU A 90 23.93 0.36 17.40
C GLU A 90 22.80 0.01 16.40
N MET A 91 23.07 0.18 15.10
CA MET A 91 22.12 -0.17 14.02
C MET A 91 21.90 -1.67 13.85
N ASP A 92 22.76 -2.52 14.38
CA ASP A 92 22.53 -3.97 14.47
C ASP A 92 21.75 -4.33 15.74
N PHE A 93 22.07 -3.67 16.86
CA PHE A 93 21.50 -3.94 18.18
C PHE A 93 20.00 -3.63 18.28
N PHE A 94 19.57 -2.40 17.96
CA PHE A 94 18.18 -1.98 18.16
C PHE A 94 17.17 -2.71 17.26
N PRO A 95 17.50 -2.97 15.97
CA PRO A 95 16.64 -3.78 15.12
C PRO A 95 16.37 -5.20 15.63
N GLY A 96 17.24 -5.78 16.46
CA GLY A 96 16.97 -7.06 17.12
C GLY A 96 15.67 -7.06 17.94
N TYR A 97 15.32 -5.94 18.58
CA TYR A 97 14.07 -5.78 19.33
C TYR A 97 12.86 -5.51 18.43
N THR A 98 13.07 -4.84 17.29
CA THR A 98 11.97 -4.40 16.41
C THR A 98 11.68 -5.38 15.27
N LEU A 99 12.52 -6.39 15.05
CA LEU A 99 12.36 -7.35 13.94
C LEU A 99 11.02 -8.09 14.01
N ASN A 100 10.68 -8.64 15.18
CA ASN A 100 9.44 -9.38 15.36
C ASN A 100 8.22 -8.46 15.29
N LEU A 101 8.31 -7.26 15.88
CA LEU A 101 7.29 -6.23 15.74
C LEU A 101 7.07 -5.85 14.28
N SER A 102 8.14 -5.71 13.51
CA SER A 102 8.08 -5.43 12.07
C SER A 102 7.38 -6.56 11.35
N LYS A 103 7.75 -7.82 11.57
CA LYS A 103 7.07 -8.98 10.95
C LYS A 103 5.58 -9.01 11.30
N LEU A 104 5.21 -8.72 12.56
CA LEU A 104 3.83 -8.64 12.99
C LEU A 104 3.05 -7.54 12.23
N LEU A 105 3.62 -6.34 12.13
CA LEU A 105 3.02 -5.19 11.45
C LEU A 105 2.84 -5.38 9.93
N HIS A 106 3.55 -6.32 9.32
CA HIS A 106 3.43 -6.67 7.89
C HIS A 106 2.63 -7.95 7.65
N SER A 107 2.17 -8.65 8.70
CA SER A 107 1.36 -9.85 8.53
C SER A 107 -0.03 -9.52 7.96
N GLU A 108 -0.66 -10.45 7.26
CA GLU A 108 -1.96 -10.19 6.62
C GLU A 108 -3.13 -10.23 7.61
N ASN A 109 -3.00 -11.04 8.67
CA ASN A 109 -4.01 -11.22 9.71
C ASN A 109 -3.49 -10.68 11.05
N ILE A 110 -3.39 -9.35 11.17
CA ILE A 110 -2.85 -8.69 12.37
C ILE A 110 -3.92 -8.68 13.47
N ASP A 111 -3.65 -9.31 14.61
CA ASP A 111 -4.37 -9.02 15.83
C ASP A 111 -3.90 -7.66 16.38
N MET A 112 -4.77 -6.66 16.32
CA MET A 112 -4.44 -5.30 16.73
C MET A 112 -4.18 -5.16 18.23
N VAL A 113 -4.79 -6.00 19.07
CA VAL A 113 -4.52 -5.98 20.51
C VAL A 113 -3.10 -6.46 20.78
N MET A 114 -2.73 -7.59 20.19
CA MET A 114 -1.36 -8.10 20.28
C MET A 114 -0.35 -7.10 19.72
N CYS A 115 -0.69 -6.43 18.61
CA CYS A 115 0.18 -5.43 18.00
C CYS A 115 0.47 -4.27 18.96
N ILE A 116 -0.55 -3.71 19.62
CA ILE A 116 -0.37 -2.62 20.59
C ILE A 116 0.48 -3.08 21.77
N GLN A 117 0.19 -4.26 22.31
CA GLN A 117 0.96 -4.82 23.42
C GLN A 117 2.43 -4.97 23.04
N CYS A 118 2.73 -5.51 21.86
CA CYS A 118 4.12 -5.60 21.38
C CYS A 118 4.78 -4.23 21.20
N ILE A 119 4.07 -3.23 20.68
CA ILE A 119 4.59 -1.85 20.55
C ILE A 119 4.90 -1.27 21.93
N GLU A 120 3.99 -1.42 22.90
CA GLU A 120 4.19 -0.95 24.27
C GLU A 120 5.38 -1.66 24.94
N SER A 121 5.49 -2.99 24.82
CA SER A 121 6.63 -3.74 25.34
C SER A 121 7.95 -3.30 24.73
N VAL A 122 8.04 -3.11 23.40
CA VAL A 122 9.27 -2.62 22.75
C VAL A 122 9.60 -1.19 23.20
N THR A 123 8.60 -0.33 23.33
CA THR A 123 8.79 1.05 23.80
C THR A 123 9.31 1.07 25.24
N GLU A 124 8.77 0.22 26.11
CA GLU A 124 9.22 0.12 27.51
C GLU A 124 10.64 -0.44 27.59
N MET A 125 10.96 -1.47 26.81
CA MET A 125 12.34 -1.98 26.69
C MET A 125 13.33 -0.89 26.27
N PHE A 126 12.94 0.00 25.36
CA PHE A 126 13.82 1.12 24.96
C PHE A 126 13.97 2.16 26.07
N LYS A 127 12.91 2.44 26.84
CA LYS A 127 12.98 3.29 28.04
C LYS A 127 13.88 2.68 29.10
N GLU A 128 13.80 1.37 29.32
CA GLU A 128 14.70 0.64 30.22
C GLU A 128 16.16 0.72 29.75
N ILE A 129 16.42 0.50 28.47
CA ILE A 129 17.77 0.63 27.87
C ILE A 129 18.29 2.06 28.05
N ARG A 130 17.44 3.07 27.86
CA ARG A 130 17.79 4.47 28.10
C ARG A 130 18.13 4.76 29.57
N ASN A 131 17.33 4.23 30.51
CA ASN A 131 17.54 4.42 31.94
C ASN A 131 18.79 3.68 32.45
N SER A 132 19.11 2.54 31.82
CA SER A 132 20.31 1.73 32.09
C SER A 132 21.41 1.95 31.03
N ALA A 133 21.45 3.15 30.42
CA ALA A 133 22.31 3.44 29.27
C ALA A 133 23.80 3.24 29.54
N GLU A 134 24.26 3.42 30.79
CA GLU A 134 25.67 3.19 31.14
C GLU A 134 26.10 1.74 30.90
N GLY A 135 25.42 0.78 31.53
CA GLY A 135 25.78 -0.62 31.42
C GLY A 135 25.54 -1.18 30.02
N ARG A 136 24.44 -0.78 29.37
CA ARG A 136 24.12 -1.22 28.01
C ARG A 136 25.09 -0.67 26.99
N PHE A 137 25.40 0.63 27.05
CA PHE A 137 26.35 1.23 26.12
C PHE A 137 27.77 0.68 26.33
N HIS A 138 28.18 0.39 27.56
CA HIS A 138 29.48 -0.20 27.84
C HIS A 138 29.69 -1.52 27.08
N GLN A 139 28.67 -2.40 27.05
CA GLN A 139 28.73 -3.66 26.30
C GLN A 139 28.91 -3.43 24.79
N LEU A 140 28.16 -2.48 24.22
CA LEU A 140 28.27 -2.10 22.80
C LEU A 140 29.63 -1.46 22.49
N PHE A 141 30.16 -0.65 23.41
CA PHE A 141 31.45 0.00 23.28
C PHE A 141 32.61 -1.01 23.30
N LEU A 142 32.53 -2.04 24.13
CA LEU A 142 33.49 -3.15 24.14
C LEU A 142 33.47 -3.93 22.82
N GLU A 143 32.28 -4.19 22.27
CA GLU A 143 32.13 -4.81 20.95
C GLU A 143 32.74 -3.95 19.85
N ALA A 144 32.48 -2.64 19.87
CA ALA A 144 33.04 -1.67 18.92
C ALA A 144 34.56 -1.62 19.00
N THR A 145 35.09 -1.58 20.22
CA THR A 145 36.54 -1.57 20.47
C THR A 145 37.20 -2.86 19.97
N ARG A 146 36.56 -4.02 20.15
CA ARG A 146 37.06 -5.29 19.61
C ARG A 146 37.14 -5.23 18.09
N LEU A 147 36.07 -4.76 17.43
CA LEU A 147 36.04 -4.65 15.98
C LEU A 147 37.07 -3.64 15.45
N CYS A 148 37.35 -2.57 16.19
CA CYS A 148 38.41 -1.62 15.84
C CYS A 148 39.79 -2.26 15.88
N ARG A 149 40.06 -3.13 16.85
CA ARG A 149 41.34 -3.86 16.92
C ARG A 149 41.51 -4.80 15.73
N GLU A 150 40.43 -5.45 15.29
CA GLU A 150 40.45 -6.32 14.10
C GLU A 150 40.67 -5.54 12.79
N LEU A 151 40.23 -4.28 12.73
CA LEU A 151 40.39 -3.37 11.60
C LEU A 151 41.60 -2.41 11.74
N GLU A 152 42.42 -2.59 12.77
CA GLU A 152 43.57 -1.74 13.08
C GLU A 152 43.26 -0.23 13.20
N VAL A 153 42.03 0.09 13.63
CA VAL A 153 41.55 1.46 13.81
C VAL A 153 42.05 2.04 15.14
N THR A 154 42.70 3.20 15.08
CA THR A 154 43.12 3.93 16.28
C THR A 154 41.96 4.71 16.90
N LEU A 155 41.74 4.48 18.19
CA LEU A 155 40.71 5.20 18.97
C LEU A 155 41.22 6.59 19.33
N VAL A 156 40.67 7.60 18.67
CA VAL A 156 40.97 9.01 18.94
C VAL A 156 39.71 9.72 19.41
N MET A 157 39.86 10.57 20.42
CA MET A 157 38.77 11.42 20.90
C MET A 157 38.29 12.35 19.76
N PRO A 158 37.00 12.35 19.43
CA PRO A 158 36.46 13.25 18.41
C PRO A 158 36.63 14.72 18.78
N ARG A 159 36.66 15.58 17.77
CA ARG A 159 36.77 17.03 17.97
C ARG A 159 35.55 17.54 18.76
N LYS A 160 35.79 18.02 19.98
CA LYS A 160 34.74 18.56 20.85
C LYS A 160 34.12 19.81 20.22
N ARG A 161 32.79 19.85 20.14
CA ARG A 161 32.07 21.12 19.94
C ARG A 161 32.20 21.92 21.24
N ASN A 162 32.39 23.24 21.18
CA ASN A 162 32.67 24.09 22.36
C ASN A 162 31.64 23.97 23.51
N LEU A 163 30.47 23.40 23.26
CA LEU A 163 29.39 23.19 24.22
C LEU A 163 29.45 21.82 24.95
N PHE A 164 30.30 20.88 24.50
CA PHE A 164 30.41 19.56 25.11
C PHE A 164 31.43 19.57 26.25
N LYS A 165 30.95 19.48 27.50
CA LYS A 165 31.78 19.38 28.71
C LYS A 165 31.68 17.97 29.29
N ILE A 166 32.83 17.35 29.54
CA ILE A 166 32.93 16.09 30.25
C ILE A 166 32.97 16.42 31.74
N PRO A 167 32.11 15.83 32.59
CA PRO A 167 32.19 16.00 34.04
C PRO A 167 33.56 15.59 34.59
N SER A 168 34.07 16.34 35.57
CA SER A 168 35.40 16.10 36.16
C SER A 168 35.54 14.74 36.84
N ASP A 169 34.42 14.17 37.30
CA ASP A 169 34.38 12.91 38.05
C ASP A 169 34.58 11.68 37.15
N ILE A 170 34.60 11.85 35.83
CA ILE A 170 34.78 10.75 34.88
C ILE A 170 36.28 10.52 34.62
N PRO A 171 36.80 9.30 34.87
CA PRO A 171 38.19 8.97 34.57
C PRO A 171 38.53 9.18 33.10
N ALA A 172 39.74 9.66 32.81
CA ALA A 172 40.20 9.95 31.44
C ALA A 172 40.00 8.77 30.47
N GLU A 173 40.18 7.54 30.95
CA GLU A 173 39.98 6.29 30.20
C GLU A 173 38.55 6.12 29.68
N LYS A 174 37.55 6.67 30.39
CA LYS A 174 36.13 6.61 30.03
C LYS A 174 35.65 7.82 29.23
N HIS A 175 36.52 8.78 28.89
CA HIS A 175 36.09 10.01 28.20
C HIS A 175 35.53 9.74 26.80
N ILE A 176 36.13 8.80 26.06
CA ILE A 176 35.67 8.43 24.72
C ILE A 176 34.33 7.72 24.81
N GLU A 177 34.21 6.71 25.69
CA GLU A 177 32.95 6.01 25.95
C GLU A 177 31.84 6.97 26.36
N PHE A 178 32.13 7.89 27.28
CA PHE A 178 31.18 8.91 27.70
C PHE A 178 30.72 9.80 26.53
N TYR A 179 31.65 10.22 25.67
CA TYR A 179 31.33 11.03 24.50
C TYR A 179 30.32 10.36 23.60
N TYR A 180 30.58 9.13 23.17
CA TYR A 180 29.70 8.41 22.24
C TYR A 180 28.35 8.06 22.88
N ARG A 181 28.35 7.74 24.18
CA ARG A 181 27.10 7.52 24.93
C ARG A 181 26.18 8.74 24.88
N VAL A 182 26.73 9.93 25.10
CA VAL A 182 25.94 11.17 25.18
C VAL A 182 25.63 11.77 23.81
N SER A 183 26.55 11.66 22.86
CA SER A 183 26.42 12.32 21.55
C SER A 183 25.71 11.48 20.49
N ILE A 184 25.79 10.15 20.57
CA ILE A 184 25.20 9.23 19.57
C ILE A 184 24.13 8.37 20.21
N PHE A 185 24.49 7.54 21.20
CA PHE A 185 23.60 6.52 21.73
C PHE A 185 22.31 7.10 22.34
N LEU A 186 22.43 8.01 23.32
CA LEU A 186 21.26 8.59 24.00
C LEU A 186 20.33 9.34 23.02
N PRO A 187 20.82 10.25 22.16
CA PRO A 187 19.98 10.87 21.14
C PRO A 187 19.31 9.85 20.19
N PHE A 188 20.01 8.77 19.85
CA PHE A 188 19.46 7.72 19.00
C PHE A 188 18.31 6.97 19.69
N VAL A 189 18.49 6.55 20.95
CA VAL A 189 17.43 5.90 21.72
C VAL A 189 16.24 6.84 21.93
N ASP A 190 16.49 8.11 22.24
CA ASP A 190 15.45 9.14 22.40
C ASP A 190 14.62 9.30 21.12
N GLN A 191 15.29 9.35 19.97
CA GLN A 191 14.62 9.43 18.68
C GLN A 191 13.80 8.17 18.38
N LEU A 192 14.29 6.97 18.73
CA LEU A 192 13.56 5.73 18.55
C LEU A 192 12.28 5.70 19.41
N ILE A 193 12.39 6.06 20.69
CA ILE A 193 11.24 6.14 21.61
C ILE A 193 10.23 7.16 21.07
N GLN A 194 10.67 8.37 20.74
CA GLN A 194 9.80 9.42 20.21
C GLN A 194 9.13 9.00 18.90
N SER A 195 9.84 8.32 18.01
CA SER A 195 9.31 7.85 16.73
C SER A 195 8.24 6.76 16.92
N LEU A 196 8.45 5.84 17.87
CA LEU A 196 7.45 4.82 18.20
C LEU A 196 6.21 5.44 18.86
N GLU A 197 6.40 6.31 19.84
CA GLU A 197 5.29 6.97 20.51
C GLU A 197 4.50 7.84 19.54
N SER A 198 5.13 8.79 18.85
CA SER A 198 4.44 9.69 17.92
C SER A 198 3.70 8.98 16.79
N ARG A 199 4.26 7.89 16.25
CA ARG A 199 3.62 7.10 15.18
C ARG A 199 2.35 6.40 15.65
N PHE A 200 2.33 5.90 16.88
CA PHE A 200 1.24 5.05 17.37
C PHE A 200 0.30 5.75 18.35
N THR A 201 0.57 6.96 18.83
CA THR A 201 -0.30 7.68 19.79
C THR A 201 -1.75 7.81 19.32
N LYS A 202 -1.99 8.24 18.08
CA LYS A 202 -3.37 8.40 17.56
C LYS A 202 -4.10 7.06 17.45
N HIS A 203 -3.40 6.06 16.90
CA HIS A 203 -3.95 4.70 16.80
C HIS A 203 -4.21 4.10 18.19
N LYS A 204 -3.37 4.39 19.19
CA LYS A 204 -3.51 3.87 20.55
C LYS A 204 -4.85 4.26 21.18
N VAL A 205 -5.32 5.50 21.02
CA VAL A 205 -6.61 5.94 21.58
C VAL A 205 -7.77 5.22 20.88
N THR A 206 -7.83 5.30 19.55
CA THR A 206 -8.90 4.66 18.77
C THR A 206 -8.93 3.14 18.97
N LEU A 207 -7.76 2.49 19.00
CA LEU A 207 -7.65 1.05 19.19
C LEU A 207 -7.90 0.62 20.63
N LYS A 208 -7.60 1.45 21.65
CA LYS A 208 -8.04 1.18 23.02
C LYS A 208 -9.56 1.25 23.14
N GLY A 209 -10.19 2.20 22.46
CA GLY A 209 -11.65 2.26 22.35
C GLY A 209 -12.21 1.00 21.68
N LEU A 210 -11.71 0.63 20.49
CA LEU A 210 -12.19 -0.54 19.74
C LEU A 210 -11.88 -1.87 20.45
N SER A 211 -10.69 -2.04 21.04
CA SER A 211 -10.36 -3.23 21.82
C SER A 211 -11.18 -3.33 23.11
N GLY A 212 -11.64 -2.19 23.64
CA GLY A 212 -12.59 -2.11 24.74
C GLY A 212 -13.94 -2.78 24.48
N ILE A 213 -14.28 -3.14 23.23
CA ILE A 213 -15.50 -3.85 22.83
C ILE A 213 -15.33 -5.38 22.85
N LEU A 214 -14.08 -5.86 22.86
CA LEU A 214 -13.81 -7.29 22.94
C LEU A 214 -14.23 -7.84 24.32
N PRO A 215 -14.78 -9.07 24.40
CA PRO A 215 -15.27 -9.64 25.65
C PRO A 215 -14.25 -9.66 26.79
N SER A 216 -12.97 -9.89 26.47
CA SER A 216 -11.86 -9.88 27.43
C SER A 216 -11.63 -8.52 28.11
N PHE A 217 -12.02 -7.42 27.47
CA PHE A 217 -11.86 -6.05 27.98
C PHE A 217 -13.18 -5.50 28.54
N VAL A 218 -14.30 -5.68 27.82
CA VAL A 218 -15.65 -5.22 28.22
C VAL A 218 -16.02 -5.71 29.62
N VAL A 219 -15.69 -6.96 29.94
CA VAL A 219 -16.03 -7.57 31.23
C VAL A 219 -15.30 -6.88 32.40
N LYS A 220 -14.04 -6.46 32.19
CA LYS A 220 -13.21 -5.85 33.24
C LYS A 220 -13.67 -4.43 33.57
N GLN A 221 -13.74 -3.54 32.58
CA GLN A 221 -14.33 -2.21 32.71
C GLN A 221 -14.68 -1.62 31.33
N PRO A 222 -15.79 -0.86 31.20
CA PRO A 222 -16.02 -0.02 30.02
C PRO A 222 -15.04 1.16 30.07
N SER A 223 -14.21 1.33 29.04
CA SER A 223 -13.20 2.39 29.03
C SER A 223 -13.86 3.77 28.92
N SER A 224 -13.26 4.78 29.57
CA SER A 224 -13.58 6.20 29.34
C SER A 224 -13.48 6.58 27.86
N ASP A 225 -12.55 5.93 27.16
CA ASP A 225 -12.18 6.17 25.77
C ASP A 225 -13.28 5.75 24.79
N LEU A 226 -14.25 4.95 25.24
CA LEU A 226 -15.38 4.53 24.43
C LEU A 226 -16.31 5.69 24.05
N LYS A 227 -16.45 6.70 24.93
CA LYS A 227 -17.25 7.89 24.63
C LYS A 227 -16.63 8.71 23.50
N GLU A 228 -15.31 8.80 23.46
CA GLU A 228 -14.61 9.47 22.36
C GLU A 228 -14.72 8.67 21.05
N LEU A 229 -14.69 7.34 21.14
CA LEU A 229 -14.91 6.46 20.00
C LEU A 229 -16.33 6.61 19.40
N ILE A 230 -17.36 6.65 20.24
CA ILE A 230 -18.75 6.82 19.81
C ILE A 230 -18.90 8.15 19.06
N LYS A 231 -18.30 9.23 19.58
CA LYS A 231 -18.29 10.53 18.90
C LYS A 231 -17.56 10.47 17.55
N LEU A 232 -16.43 9.77 17.48
CA LEU A 232 -15.63 9.63 16.26
C LEU A 232 -16.41 8.92 15.14
N TYR A 233 -17.19 7.90 15.49
CA TYR A 233 -17.97 7.09 14.55
C TYR A 233 -19.48 7.41 14.59
N ALA A 234 -19.87 8.58 15.08
CA ALA A 234 -21.28 8.94 15.26
C ALA A 234 -22.08 8.92 13.93
N SER A 235 -21.44 9.22 12.80
CA SER A 235 -22.05 9.13 11.46
C SER A 235 -22.29 7.70 10.98
N ASP A 236 -21.52 6.75 11.50
CA ASP A 236 -21.62 5.33 11.14
C ASP A 236 -22.58 4.56 12.05
N LEU A 237 -22.92 5.14 13.21
CA LEU A 237 -23.82 4.56 14.21
C LEU A 237 -25.25 5.01 13.92
N THR A 238 -26.18 4.06 13.92
CA THR A 238 -27.59 4.29 13.59
C THR A 238 -28.42 4.80 14.77
N SER A 239 -27.84 4.87 15.96
CA SER A 239 -28.55 5.11 17.21
C SER A 239 -27.88 6.22 18.03
N PRO A 240 -28.64 6.93 18.89
CA PRO A 240 -28.07 7.95 19.77
C PRO A 240 -27.08 7.34 20.77
N ASP A 241 -26.12 8.14 21.25
CA ASP A 241 -25.05 7.71 22.18
C ASP A 241 -25.56 6.90 23.37
N SER A 242 -26.72 7.27 23.94
CA SER A 242 -27.33 6.56 25.07
C SER A 242 -27.74 5.13 24.74
N ALA A 243 -28.24 4.88 23.52
CA ALA A 243 -28.62 3.56 23.06
C ALA A 243 -27.38 2.68 22.82
N VAL A 244 -26.29 3.25 22.30
CA VAL A 244 -25.02 2.53 22.10
C VAL A 244 -24.41 2.10 23.44
N MET A 245 -24.48 2.98 24.45
CA MET A 245 -24.02 2.64 25.80
C MET A 245 -24.88 1.55 26.46
N ALA A 246 -26.21 1.59 26.31
CA ALA A 246 -27.09 0.55 26.82
C ALA A 246 -26.84 -0.81 26.13
N GLU A 247 -26.61 -0.80 24.81
CA GLU A 247 -26.27 -1.99 24.04
C GLU A 247 -24.93 -2.59 24.49
N LEU A 248 -23.94 -1.75 24.82
CA LEU A 248 -22.67 -2.19 25.39
C LEU A 248 -22.84 -2.84 26.77
N GLU A 249 -23.71 -2.32 27.63
CA GLU A 249 -23.99 -2.92 28.93
C GLU A 249 -24.65 -4.31 28.77
N LEU A 250 -25.57 -4.45 27.82
CA LEU A 250 -26.17 -5.74 27.46
C LEU A 250 -25.12 -6.71 26.90
N TRP A 251 -24.22 -6.22 26.04
CA TRP A 251 -23.10 -6.99 25.51
C TRP A 251 -22.18 -7.47 26.66
N ARG A 252 -21.88 -6.60 27.63
CA ARG A 252 -21.14 -6.97 28.84
C ARG A 252 -21.87 -8.04 29.65
N ALA A 253 -23.18 -7.88 29.85
CA ALA A 253 -24.00 -8.83 30.59
C ALA A 253 -24.06 -10.21 29.93
N LYS A 254 -24.01 -10.29 28.59
CA LYS A 254 -23.88 -11.56 27.85
C LYS A 254 -22.59 -12.29 28.24
N TRP A 255 -21.45 -11.60 28.20
CA TRP A 255 -20.13 -12.22 28.42
C TRP A 255 -19.81 -12.48 29.89
N LEU A 256 -20.43 -11.76 30.83
CA LEU A 256 -20.34 -12.07 32.26
C LEU A 256 -20.90 -13.46 32.62
N LYS A 257 -21.79 -14.01 31.80
CA LYS A 257 -22.38 -15.35 31.99
C LYS A 257 -21.51 -16.48 31.41
N VAL A 258 -20.49 -16.14 30.64
CA VAL A 258 -19.63 -17.09 29.92
C VAL A 258 -18.29 -17.22 30.65
N VAL A 259 -17.72 -18.43 30.64
CA VAL A 259 -16.41 -18.67 31.27
C VAL A 259 -15.32 -17.91 30.50
N PRO A 260 -14.40 -17.18 31.18
CA PRO A 260 -13.37 -16.37 30.52
C PRO A 260 -12.46 -17.11 29.53
N SER A 261 -12.30 -18.43 29.66
CA SER A 261 -11.51 -19.25 28.74
C SER A 261 -12.12 -19.36 27.34
N LEU A 262 -13.43 -19.16 27.21
CA LEU A 262 -14.18 -19.21 25.96
C LEU A 262 -14.32 -17.85 25.29
N PHE A 263 -13.75 -16.79 25.87
CA PHE A 263 -13.87 -15.46 25.28
C PHE A 263 -13.16 -15.40 23.92
N PRO A 264 -13.83 -14.86 22.89
CA PRO A 264 -13.17 -14.61 21.61
C PRO A 264 -12.03 -13.62 21.83
N LYS A 265 -10.86 -13.96 21.30
CA LYS A 265 -9.63 -13.18 21.49
C LYS A 265 -9.47 -12.09 20.46
N THR A 266 -10.04 -12.29 19.28
CA THR A 266 -9.92 -11.38 18.12
C THR A 266 -11.23 -10.68 17.81
N ALA A 267 -11.12 -9.55 17.10
CA ALA A 267 -12.27 -8.80 16.60
C ALA A 267 -13.16 -9.66 15.68
N VAL A 268 -12.52 -10.47 14.82
CA VAL A 268 -13.21 -11.35 13.85
C VAL A 268 -14.03 -12.42 14.57
N GLN A 269 -13.46 -13.07 15.58
CA GLN A 269 -14.19 -14.04 16.41
C GLN A 269 -15.33 -13.38 17.17
N SER A 270 -15.09 -12.18 17.72
CA SER A 270 -16.13 -11.43 18.45
C SER A 270 -17.27 -11.01 17.52
N LEU A 271 -16.97 -10.68 16.27
CA LEU A 271 -17.96 -10.35 15.24
C LEU A 271 -18.82 -11.56 14.86
N ALA A 272 -18.23 -12.76 14.80
CA ALA A 272 -18.97 -14.00 14.52
C ALA A 272 -19.99 -14.34 15.62
N GLU A 273 -19.66 -14.04 16.88
CA GLU A 273 -20.54 -14.23 18.05
C GLU A 273 -21.53 -13.05 18.26
N CYS A 274 -21.48 -12.03 17.42
CA CYS A 274 -22.28 -10.81 17.51
C CYS A 274 -23.46 -10.86 16.54
N GLU A 275 -24.63 -11.23 17.05
CA GLU A 275 -25.88 -11.21 16.29
C GLU A 275 -26.33 -9.77 16.00
N ARG A 276 -26.31 -9.39 14.72
CA ARG A 276 -26.65 -8.04 14.25
C ARG A 276 -28.06 -7.56 14.65
N GLY A 277 -29.00 -8.48 14.84
CA GLY A 277 -30.37 -8.15 15.24
C GLY A 277 -30.50 -7.71 16.70
N ILE A 278 -29.63 -8.22 17.58
CA ILE A 278 -29.63 -7.91 19.01
C ILE A 278 -28.66 -6.76 19.31
N PHE A 279 -27.51 -6.76 18.62
CA PHE A 279 -26.42 -5.81 18.86
C PHE A 279 -25.99 -5.09 17.57
N PRO A 280 -26.84 -4.22 16.98
CA PRO A 280 -26.55 -3.57 15.69
C PRO A 280 -25.35 -2.61 15.76
N ASN A 281 -25.21 -1.82 16.83
CA ASN A 281 -24.14 -0.82 16.96
C ASN A 281 -22.81 -1.49 17.30
N ILE A 282 -22.81 -2.49 18.20
CA ILE A 282 -21.61 -3.28 18.53
C ILE A 282 -21.12 -4.05 17.30
N HIS A 283 -22.04 -4.64 16.51
CA HIS A 283 -21.69 -5.31 15.26
C HIS A 283 -21.00 -4.34 14.28
N LYS A 284 -21.51 -3.10 14.16
CA LYS A 284 -20.90 -2.06 13.32
C LYS A 284 -19.50 -1.67 13.81
N LEU A 285 -19.32 -1.46 15.11
CA LEU A 285 -18.02 -1.13 15.70
C LEU A 285 -17.00 -2.27 15.57
N LEU A 286 -17.43 -3.52 15.77
CA LEU A 286 -16.60 -4.71 15.53
C LEU A 286 -16.23 -4.85 14.05
N SER A 287 -17.16 -4.52 13.14
CA SER A 287 -16.87 -4.50 11.69
C SER A 287 -15.81 -3.46 11.35
N ILE A 288 -15.93 -2.24 11.91
CA ILE A 288 -14.92 -1.18 11.77
C ILE A 288 -13.58 -1.67 12.32
N PHE A 289 -13.58 -2.33 13.48
CA PHE A 289 -12.36 -2.86 14.08
C PHE A 289 -11.66 -3.90 13.20
N CYS A 290 -12.43 -4.77 12.52
CA CYS A 290 -11.88 -5.79 11.62
C CYS A 290 -11.22 -5.20 10.36
N VAL A 291 -11.68 -4.04 9.88
CA VAL A 291 -11.15 -3.40 8.67
C VAL A 291 -10.15 -2.28 8.96
N TYR A 292 -9.92 -1.95 10.23
CA TYR A 292 -9.07 -0.83 10.61
C TYR A 292 -7.60 -1.16 10.33
N PRO A 293 -6.90 -0.38 9.48
CA PRO A 293 -5.53 -0.68 9.12
C PRO A 293 -4.58 -0.36 10.29
N THR A 294 -3.87 -1.37 10.78
CA THR A 294 -2.86 -1.21 11.85
C THR A 294 -1.57 -0.57 11.34
N SER A 295 -1.25 -0.76 10.06
CA SER A 295 -0.03 -0.26 9.44
C SER A 295 -0.27 0.16 7.99
N THR A 296 0.59 1.05 7.50
CA THR A 296 0.64 1.44 6.08
C THR A 296 1.21 0.33 5.18
N ALA A 297 1.68 -0.79 5.74
CA ALA A 297 2.31 -1.88 5.00
C ALA A 297 1.35 -2.52 3.97
N CYS A 298 0.05 -2.58 4.26
CA CYS A 298 -0.95 -3.03 3.29
C CYS A 298 -0.93 -2.19 2.00
N VAL A 299 -0.62 -0.90 2.10
CA VAL A 299 -0.58 0.03 0.96
C VAL A 299 0.77 -0.02 0.21
N GLU A 300 1.83 -0.58 0.79
CA GLU A 300 3.14 -0.69 0.14
C GLU A 300 3.10 -1.56 -1.13
N ARG A 301 2.23 -2.59 -1.16
CA ARG A 301 1.97 -3.39 -2.38
C ARG A 301 1.38 -2.52 -3.49
N SER A 302 0.45 -1.63 -3.16
CA SER A 302 -0.18 -0.70 -4.09
C SER A 302 0.82 0.32 -4.61
N PHE A 303 1.66 0.91 -3.75
CA PHE A 303 2.70 1.85 -4.15
C PHE A 303 3.80 1.18 -5.01
N SER A 304 4.21 -0.03 -4.67
CA SER A 304 5.20 -0.80 -5.47
C SER A 304 4.65 -1.15 -6.85
N SER A 305 3.37 -1.48 -6.93
CA SER A 305 2.67 -1.71 -8.20
C SER A 305 2.55 -0.41 -9.01
N MET A 306 2.25 0.70 -8.34
CA MET A 306 2.19 2.01 -8.96
C MET A 306 3.54 2.46 -9.53
N LYS A 307 4.66 2.22 -8.83
CA LYS A 307 6.02 2.50 -9.33
C LYS A 307 6.33 1.75 -10.63
N ARG A 308 5.80 0.53 -10.80
CA ARG A 308 5.94 -0.26 -12.03
C ARG A 308 5.03 0.24 -13.16
N ILE A 309 3.84 0.75 -12.82
CA ILE A 309 2.88 1.30 -13.80
C ILE A 309 3.33 2.69 -14.28
N LYS A 310 3.85 3.53 -13.37
CA LYS A 310 4.42 4.85 -13.65
C LYS A 310 5.86 4.72 -14.13
N THR A 311 6.03 4.37 -15.40
CA THR A 311 7.34 4.49 -16.07
C THR A 311 7.52 5.87 -16.69
N TYR A 312 8.77 6.28 -16.89
CA TYR A 312 9.12 7.56 -17.55
C TYR A 312 8.41 7.73 -18.91
N LEU A 313 8.27 6.63 -19.66
CA LEU A 313 7.56 6.57 -20.95
C LEU A 313 6.03 6.72 -20.84
N ARG A 314 5.44 6.61 -19.63
CA ARG A 314 3.99 6.72 -19.40
C ARG A 314 3.59 7.95 -18.57
N SER A 315 4.45 8.98 -18.55
CA SER A 315 4.28 10.22 -17.78
C SER A 315 3.07 11.09 -18.16
N ARG A 316 2.39 10.80 -19.29
CA ARG A 316 1.18 11.54 -19.74
C ARG A 316 -0.16 10.83 -19.45
N MET A 317 -0.20 9.82 -18.56
CA MET A 317 -1.47 9.15 -18.24
C MET A 317 -2.36 9.98 -17.31
N SER A 318 -3.67 9.94 -17.51
CA SER A 318 -4.65 10.52 -16.58
C SER A 318 -4.76 9.69 -15.29
N GLU A 319 -5.23 10.32 -14.22
CA GLU A 319 -5.40 9.68 -12.91
C GLU A 319 -6.38 8.50 -12.95
N ASP A 320 -7.50 8.63 -13.67
CA ASP A 320 -8.48 7.56 -13.81
C ASP A 320 -7.88 6.28 -14.40
N ARG A 321 -7.05 6.44 -15.43
CA ARG A 321 -6.38 5.31 -16.08
C ARG A 321 -5.34 4.69 -15.17
N LEU A 322 -4.60 5.50 -14.42
CA LEU A 322 -3.63 5.03 -13.43
C LEU A 322 -4.33 4.19 -12.35
N ASN A 323 -5.42 4.71 -11.79
CA ASN A 323 -6.17 4.07 -10.72
C ASN A 323 -6.79 2.75 -11.21
N GLY A 324 -7.39 2.73 -12.41
CA GLY A 324 -7.92 1.52 -13.01
C GLY A 324 -6.85 0.44 -13.24
N LEU A 325 -5.70 0.81 -13.79
CA LEU A 325 -4.59 -0.14 -14.00
C LEU A 325 -3.97 -0.62 -12.68
N ALA A 326 -3.89 0.25 -11.68
CA ALA A 326 -3.42 -0.12 -10.35
C ALA A 326 -4.36 -1.13 -9.70
N LEU A 327 -5.67 -0.89 -9.73
CA LEU A 327 -6.69 -1.79 -9.18
C LEU A 327 -6.65 -3.16 -9.87
N LEU A 328 -6.58 -3.21 -11.20
CA LEU A 328 -6.47 -4.47 -11.95
C LEU A 328 -5.19 -5.25 -11.61
N ASN A 329 -4.07 -4.56 -11.37
CA ASN A 329 -2.81 -5.22 -11.05
C ASN A 329 -2.73 -5.68 -9.59
N ILE A 330 -3.39 -4.97 -8.66
CA ILE A 330 -3.47 -5.33 -7.24
C ILE A 330 -4.45 -6.49 -7.05
N HIS A 331 -5.63 -6.41 -7.67
CA HIS A 331 -6.73 -7.38 -7.54
C HIS A 331 -6.82 -8.29 -8.77
N ARG A 332 -5.74 -9.03 -9.07
CA ARG A 332 -5.73 -9.96 -10.22
C ARG A 332 -6.64 -11.17 -10.05
N ASP A 333 -6.98 -11.45 -8.79
CA ASP A 333 -7.89 -12.48 -8.34
C ASP A 333 -9.36 -12.14 -8.62
N VAL A 334 -9.67 -10.86 -8.82
CA VAL A 334 -11.02 -10.42 -9.22
C VAL A 334 -11.15 -10.55 -10.74
N LEU A 335 -11.87 -11.59 -11.17
CA LEU A 335 -12.19 -11.79 -12.58
C LEU A 335 -13.18 -10.72 -13.03
N VAL A 336 -12.76 -9.88 -13.97
CA VAL A 336 -13.65 -8.90 -14.60
C VAL A 336 -14.27 -9.54 -15.84
N SER A 337 -15.60 -9.69 -15.85
CA SER A 337 -16.34 -10.22 -16.99
C SER A 337 -16.21 -9.27 -18.19
N VAL A 338 -15.77 -9.81 -19.33
CA VAL A 338 -15.66 -9.05 -20.59
C VAL A 338 -17.04 -8.53 -21.02
N ASP A 339 -18.09 -9.32 -20.80
CA ASP A 339 -19.46 -8.95 -21.16
C ASP A 339 -19.97 -7.75 -20.37
N GLU A 340 -19.68 -7.69 -19.07
CA GLU A 340 -20.03 -6.54 -18.22
C GLU A 340 -19.27 -5.26 -18.64
N ILE A 341 -18.00 -5.40 -19.04
CA ILE A 341 -17.23 -4.28 -19.58
C ILE A 341 -17.85 -3.78 -20.88
N LEU A 342 -18.22 -4.70 -21.78
CA LEU A 342 -18.85 -4.35 -23.05
C LEU A 342 -20.20 -3.67 -22.85
N GLU A 343 -20.97 -4.12 -21.87
CA GLU A 343 -22.25 -3.51 -21.52
C GLU A 343 -22.07 -2.10 -20.93
N LYS A 344 -21.17 -1.92 -19.95
CA LYS A 344 -20.84 -0.58 -19.43
C LYS A 344 -20.29 0.35 -20.52
N PHE A 345 -19.45 -0.18 -21.42
CA PHE A 345 -18.92 0.57 -22.55
C PHE A 345 -20.03 0.97 -23.53
N ALA A 346 -20.97 0.07 -23.82
CA ALA A 346 -22.13 0.34 -24.65
C ALA A 346 -23.02 1.44 -24.05
N ILE A 347 -23.27 1.40 -22.73
CA ILE A 347 -24.12 2.39 -22.04
C ILE A 347 -23.46 3.78 -22.02
N SER A 348 -22.12 3.88 -22.06
CA SER A 348 -21.41 5.16 -21.97
C SER A 348 -21.65 6.13 -23.14
N SER A 349 -22.23 5.67 -24.26
CA SER A 349 -22.58 6.53 -25.41
C SER A 349 -23.57 5.83 -26.34
N ALA A 350 -24.58 6.55 -26.82
CA ALA A 350 -25.53 6.05 -27.82
C ALA A 350 -24.85 5.44 -29.06
N ARG A 351 -23.74 6.05 -29.51
CA ARG A 351 -22.94 5.55 -30.64
C ARG A 351 -22.25 4.21 -30.32
N ARG A 352 -21.76 4.05 -29.09
CA ARG A 352 -21.10 2.81 -28.62
C ARG A 352 -22.12 1.70 -28.46
N ARG A 353 -23.31 2.01 -27.93
CA ARG A 353 -24.44 1.06 -27.81
C ARG A 353 -24.79 0.43 -29.15
N CYS A 354 -24.98 1.26 -30.17
CA CYS A 354 -25.34 0.78 -31.52
C CYS A 354 -24.22 -0.09 -32.12
N THR A 355 -22.96 0.35 -32.01
CA THR A 355 -21.81 -0.41 -32.52
C THR A 355 -21.68 -1.78 -31.84
N THR A 356 -21.86 -1.85 -30.52
CA THR A 356 -21.81 -3.13 -29.77
C THR A 356 -22.94 -4.08 -30.19
N ILE A 357 -24.15 -3.55 -30.41
CA ILE A 357 -25.28 -4.34 -30.92
C ILE A 357 -24.95 -4.89 -32.31
N TYR A 358 -24.47 -4.06 -33.24
CA TYR A 358 -24.12 -4.51 -34.59
C TYR A 358 -23.03 -5.60 -34.59
N ILE A 359 -22.04 -5.49 -33.73
CA ILE A 359 -20.99 -6.51 -33.57
C ILE A 359 -21.56 -7.81 -32.99
N LYS A 360 -22.41 -7.75 -31.96
CA LYS A 360 -23.07 -8.94 -31.38
C LYS A 360 -23.96 -9.66 -32.40
N GLU A 361 -24.57 -8.91 -33.31
CA GLU A 361 -25.44 -9.44 -34.37
C GLU A 361 -24.68 -9.89 -35.64
N GLY A 362 -23.33 -9.88 -35.61
CA GLY A 362 -22.48 -10.38 -36.69
C GLY A 362 -22.45 -9.49 -37.93
N ILE A 363 -22.60 -8.17 -37.78
CA ILE A 363 -22.47 -7.18 -38.86
C ILE A 363 -21.04 -6.63 -38.85
N GLN A 364 -20.33 -6.77 -39.98
CA GLN A 364 -18.91 -6.40 -40.04
C GLN A 364 -18.72 -4.88 -40.03
N VAL A 365 -17.78 -4.41 -39.20
CA VAL A 365 -17.48 -2.97 -39.00
C VAL A 365 -16.91 -2.29 -40.25
N ARG A 366 -16.45 -3.04 -41.26
CA ARG A 366 -16.05 -2.47 -42.56
C ARG A 366 -17.23 -1.86 -43.32
N ASP A 367 -18.46 -2.31 -43.06
CA ASP A 367 -19.67 -1.71 -43.61
C ASP A 367 -20.09 -0.43 -42.88
N LEU A 368 -19.36 0.00 -41.84
CA LEU A 368 -19.67 1.18 -41.01
C LEU A 368 -18.67 2.34 -41.23
N SER A 369 -17.72 2.23 -42.17
CA SER A 369 -16.84 3.35 -42.52
C SER A 369 -17.61 4.41 -43.30
N PHE A 370 -17.89 5.54 -42.65
CA PHE A 370 -18.58 6.70 -43.20
C PHE A 370 -17.86 7.24 -44.44
N HIS A 371 -18.30 6.83 -45.64
CA HIS A 371 -17.95 7.49 -46.89
C HIS A 371 -18.74 8.80 -47.02
N HIS A 372 -18.13 9.78 -47.69
CA HIS A 372 -18.68 11.13 -47.89
C HIS A 372 -20.04 11.13 -48.61
N ASP A 373 -20.41 10.04 -49.27
CA ASP A 373 -21.71 9.81 -49.90
C ASP A 373 -22.62 8.98 -48.97
N TYR A 374 -23.43 9.67 -48.18
CA TYR A 374 -24.29 9.10 -47.12
C TYR A 374 -25.37 8.13 -47.64
N TYR A 375 -25.88 8.35 -48.87
CA TYR A 375 -27.12 7.72 -49.34
C TYR A 375 -26.97 6.26 -49.80
N PRO A 376 -25.94 5.89 -50.61
CA PRO A 376 -25.71 4.50 -51.00
C PRO A 376 -25.33 3.59 -49.82
N TRP A 377 -24.64 4.18 -48.83
CA TRP A 377 -24.20 3.51 -47.62
C TRP A 377 -25.37 3.14 -46.69
N VAL A 378 -26.26 4.09 -46.37
CA VAL A 378 -27.47 3.82 -45.57
C VAL A 378 -28.32 2.74 -46.23
N LYS A 379 -28.44 2.77 -47.57
CA LYS A 379 -29.17 1.77 -48.34
C LYS A 379 -28.55 0.36 -48.21
N SER A 380 -27.23 0.23 -48.29
CA SER A 380 -26.54 -1.05 -48.15
C SER A 380 -26.71 -1.67 -46.74
N VAL A 381 -26.59 -0.84 -45.70
CA VAL A 381 -26.76 -1.28 -44.31
C VAL A 381 -28.21 -1.67 -44.03
N LEU A 382 -29.19 -0.91 -44.52
CA LEU A 382 -30.61 -1.24 -44.40
C LEU A 382 -30.94 -2.55 -45.13
N VAL A 383 -30.44 -2.75 -46.34
CA VAL A 383 -30.62 -4.00 -47.10
C VAL A 383 -30.02 -5.19 -46.35
N SER A 384 -28.85 -5.03 -45.73
CA SER A 384 -28.23 -6.09 -44.91
C SER A 384 -29.06 -6.43 -43.66
N ILE A 385 -29.66 -5.42 -43.02
CA ILE A 385 -30.53 -5.59 -41.84
C ILE A 385 -31.86 -6.26 -42.21
N ILE A 386 -32.45 -5.86 -43.34
CA ILE A 386 -33.69 -6.43 -43.89
C ILE A 386 -33.45 -7.89 -44.31
N ASN A 387 -32.38 -8.17 -45.05
CA ASN A 387 -32.03 -9.52 -45.50
C ASN A 387 -31.73 -10.48 -44.34
N LYS A 388 -31.27 -9.97 -43.19
CA LYS A 388 -31.05 -10.76 -41.97
C LYS A 388 -32.30 -10.87 -41.07
N GLY A 389 -33.43 -10.29 -41.47
CA GLY A 389 -34.71 -10.40 -40.76
C GLY A 389 -34.74 -9.70 -39.39
N LYS A 390 -33.98 -8.61 -39.18
CA LYS A 390 -33.85 -7.94 -37.87
C LYS A 390 -34.32 -6.47 -37.89
N PRO A 391 -35.63 -6.21 -38.10
CA PRO A 391 -36.16 -4.85 -38.30
C PRO A 391 -36.01 -3.92 -37.09
N LEU A 392 -35.89 -4.47 -35.86
CA LEU A 392 -35.69 -3.69 -34.63
C LEU A 392 -34.36 -2.90 -34.61
N LEU A 393 -33.38 -3.30 -35.42
CA LEU A 393 -32.08 -2.59 -35.53
C LEU A 393 -32.18 -1.29 -36.34
N ILE A 394 -33.25 -1.11 -37.12
CA ILE A 394 -33.48 0.08 -37.95
C ILE A 394 -33.68 1.33 -37.07
N GLY A 395 -34.37 1.19 -35.94
CA GLY A 395 -34.55 2.27 -34.95
C GLY A 395 -33.25 2.71 -34.28
N CYS A 396 -32.29 1.80 -34.10
CA CYS A 396 -30.97 2.12 -33.53
C CYS A 396 -30.07 2.87 -34.55
N LEU A 397 -30.19 2.57 -35.84
CA LEU A 397 -29.57 3.34 -36.92
C LEU A 397 -30.13 4.76 -36.98
N TYR A 398 -31.45 4.93 -36.85
CA TYR A 398 -32.12 6.22 -36.84
C TYR A 398 -31.59 7.16 -35.73
N LYS A 399 -31.52 6.67 -34.48
CA LYS A 399 -30.99 7.44 -33.33
C LYS A 399 -29.50 7.80 -33.47
N SER A 400 -28.76 7.10 -34.34
CA SER A 400 -27.34 7.36 -34.63
C SER A 400 -27.12 8.35 -35.77
N LEU A 401 -28.13 8.55 -36.64
CA LEU A 401 -28.06 9.33 -37.88
C LEU A 401 -28.75 10.70 -37.78
N SER A 402 -29.34 11.04 -36.64
CA SER A 402 -30.00 12.32 -36.38
C SER A 402 -29.02 13.51 -36.36
N ARG A 403 -28.62 13.96 -37.54
CA ARG A 403 -28.15 15.34 -37.80
C ARG A 403 -29.27 16.13 -38.49
N PRO A 404 -29.47 17.41 -38.14
CA PRO A 404 -30.51 18.24 -38.74
C PRO A 404 -30.12 18.55 -40.20
N GLY A 405 -30.79 17.91 -41.16
CA GLY A 405 -30.51 18.08 -42.59
C GLY A 405 -30.94 16.91 -43.47
N ILE A 406 -31.28 15.75 -42.90
CA ILE A 406 -31.58 14.51 -43.64
C ILE A 406 -33.11 14.26 -43.71
N LEU A 407 -33.92 15.33 -43.82
CA LEU A 407 -35.39 15.20 -43.90
C LEU A 407 -35.86 14.76 -45.31
N ALA A 408 -35.18 15.20 -46.36
CA ALA A 408 -35.51 14.82 -47.74
C ALA A 408 -35.26 13.33 -48.04
N SER A 409 -34.36 12.70 -47.28
CA SER A 409 -34.08 11.26 -47.37
C SER A 409 -35.15 10.41 -46.67
N TYR A 410 -35.93 11.01 -45.76
CA TYR A 410 -36.96 10.36 -44.95
C TYR A 410 -38.16 9.90 -45.79
N GLN A 411 -38.64 10.74 -46.72
CA GLN A 411 -39.75 10.38 -47.62
C GLN A 411 -39.38 9.26 -48.59
N ALA A 412 -38.14 9.27 -49.09
CA ALA A 412 -37.65 8.22 -49.98
C ALA A 412 -37.37 6.89 -49.25
N LEU A 413 -36.97 6.95 -47.97
CA LEU A 413 -36.80 5.77 -47.11
C LEU A 413 -38.15 5.14 -46.70
N ILE A 414 -39.16 5.97 -46.44
CA ILE A 414 -40.54 5.51 -46.20
C ILE A 414 -41.12 4.87 -47.46
N GLN A 415 -40.95 5.50 -48.63
CA GLN A 415 -41.41 4.91 -49.90
C GLN A 415 -40.71 3.58 -50.23
N LEU A 416 -39.42 3.42 -49.91
CA LEU A 416 -38.70 2.15 -50.08
C LEU A 416 -39.16 1.09 -49.06
N ALA A 417 -39.50 1.48 -47.84
CA ALA A 417 -40.06 0.59 -46.83
C ALA A 417 -41.51 0.18 -47.16
N GLU A 418 -42.31 1.08 -47.71
CA GLU A 418 -43.66 0.82 -48.22
C GLU A 418 -43.63 -0.08 -49.45
N GLN A 419 -42.68 0.14 -50.37
CA GLN A 419 -42.48 -0.77 -51.53
C GLN A 419 -42.04 -2.17 -51.10
N ALA A 420 -41.24 -2.30 -50.03
CA ALA A 420 -40.85 -3.59 -49.47
C ALA A 420 -41.97 -4.26 -48.64
N SER A 421 -42.97 -3.50 -48.19
CA SER A 421 -44.13 -4.00 -47.43
C SER A 421 -45.26 -4.56 -48.32
N ASN A 422 -45.19 -4.39 -49.65
CA ASN A 422 -46.15 -4.97 -50.59
C ASN A 422 -45.88 -6.47 -50.89
N ASP A 423 -44.77 -7.03 -50.42
CA ASP A 423 -44.59 -8.47 -50.33
C ASP A 423 -45.07 -8.93 -48.94
N ASP A 424 -46.16 -9.71 -48.94
CA ASP A 424 -46.92 -10.23 -47.80
C ASP A 424 -46.08 -10.72 -46.60
N ASN A 425 -45.69 -9.80 -45.70
CA ASN A 425 -45.15 -10.17 -44.40
C ASN A 425 -45.52 -9.15 -43.33
N GLN A 426 -46.27 -9.61 -42.32
CA GLN A 426 -46.79 -8.88 -41.15
C GLN A 426 -45.75 -8.18 -40.25
N ASN A 427 -44.48 -8.09 -40.65
CA ASN A 427 -43.40 -7.53 -39.83
C ASN A 427 -43.21 -6.01 -39.97
N PHE A 428 -43.94 -5.33 -40.86
CA PHE A 428 -43.78 -3.89 -41.10
C PHE A 428 -44.66 -2.98 -40.21
N ILE A 429 -45.62 -3.55 -39.47
CA ILE A 429 -46.59 -2.80 -38.64
C ILE A 429 -45.91 -2.10 -37.43
N LEU A 430 -44.74 -2.58 -36.98
CA LEU A 430 -44.03 -2.04 -35.80
C LEU A 430 -43.38 -0.66 -35.99
N LEU A 431 -43.24 -0.17 -37.23
CA LEU A 431 -42.68 1.17 -37.50
C LEU A 431 -43.65 2.32 -37.20
N GLY A 432 -44.97 2.06 -37.21
CA GLY A 432 -45.99 3.03 -36.83
C GLY A 432 -46.12 3.23 -35.31
N GLU A 433 -45.87 2.19 -34.52
CA GLU A 433 -46.04 2.23 -33.05
C GLU A 433 -44.82 2.81 -32.31
N LEU A 434 -43.63 2.78 -32.92
CA LEU A 434 -42.43 3.44 -32.38
C LEU A 434 -42.52 4.98 -32.41
N ASN A 435 -43.43 5.56 -33.21
CA ASN A 435 -43.63 7.02 -33.26
C ASN A 435 -44.30 7.60 -32.01
N LEU A 436 -45.01 6.82 -31.19
CA LEU A 436 -45.77 7.37 -30.06
C LEU A 436 -45.03 7.28 -28.71
N LEU A 437 -44.09 6.35 -28.55
CA LEU A 437 -43.34 6.17 -27.30
C LEU A 437 -42.05 7.01 -27.24
N ASP A 438 -41.39 7.27 -28.37
CA ASP A 438 -40.15 8.04 -28.41
C ASP A 438 -40.38 9.57 -28.51
N LEU A 439 -41.56 10.04 -28.95
CA LEU A 439 -41.89 11.48 -28.96
C LEU A 439 -42.08 12.06 -27.54
N LYS A 440 -42.58 11.25 -26.59
CA LYS A 440 -42.73 11.67 -25.18
C LYS A 440 -41.40 11.80 -24.43
N TYR A 441 -40.33 11.17 -24.91
CA TYR A 441 -39.01 11.24 -24.26
C TYR A 441 -38.15 12.42 -24.77
N VAL A 442 -38.61 13.12 -25.80
CA VAL A 442 -37.91 14.26 -26.43
C VAL A 442 -38.49 15.60 -25.96
N GLU A 443 -39.68 15.65 -25.34
CA GLU A 443 -40.19 16.87 -24.70
C GLU A 443 -39.65 17.11 -23.27
N ASP A 444 -39.06 16.10 -22.62
CA ASP A 444 -38.53 16.19 -21.24
C ASP A 444 -36.98 16.23 -21.14
N LEU A 445 -36.28 16.59 -22.23
CA LEU A 445 -34.84 16.91 -22.27
C LEU A 445 -34.64 18.28 -22.92
#